data_AF-A0A847PYZ1-F1
#
_entry.id   AF-A0A847PYZ1-F1
#
_cell.length_a   1.000
_cell.length_b   1.000
_cell.length_c   1.000
_cell.angle_alpha   90.00
_cell.angle_beta   90.00
_cell.angle_gamma   90.00
#
_symmetry.space_group_name_H-M   'P 1'
#
loop_
_entity.id
_entity.type
_entity.pdbx_description
1 polymer ?
#
loop_
_entity_poly.entity_id
_entity_poly.type
_entity_poly.pdbx_seq_one_letter_code
_entity_poly.pdbx_strand_id
1 'polypeptide(L)'
;MKALRALLPTLAGLVLLAGCGDQLPSDIPDPITAEGYADSGWAAYADGDFEQAMEYFQAAIEADVSYPGGYLGAGWTSISQGDYWVIADNYFYMAAQLSAGHAPIVLRSETKVQDTLWTVFECVNPVLPDSVYEVLGMLGDTLYNWPPVPDPQDTVIITPEIIGDYLYGAGIFNPSGTENDYGPFYGGIDFTYRFHTDAPGVVAMLNAVNGFSQENCPVDSIVPDGAGDYWVYLEGSYLRVHVGDIYIRTWICADNEMSYDYATMTPGGFTQDTYDAFAGWALFQHARGGNGDPLLANAAVWVLDRSTDSYDFGAGTAHDGVIDLSMVQLKGTAAAMAFMEEAFRFAWFDCTSEGFGLGLMPTRDDFLPLLLQVIEDMLS
;
A
#
# COMPACT_ATOMS: atom_id res chain seq x y z
N MET A 1 55.21 -14.43 -46.31
CA MET A 1 54.15 -15.27 -45.73
C MET A 1 53.63 -14.61 -44.46
N LYS A 2 52.32 -14.32 -44.45
CA LYS A 2 51.38 -14.22 -43.31
C LYS A 2 51.78 -13.45 -42.02
N ALA A 3 51.15 -12.27 -41.90
CA ALA A 3 50.38 -11.70 -40.77
C ALA A 3 50.59 -12.20 -39.31
N LEU A 4 50.67 -11.24 -38.38
CA LEU A 4 49.78 -11.18 -37.20
C LEU A 4 49.69 -9.74 -36.61
N ARG A 5 48.46 -9.31 -36.31
CA ARG A 5 48.05 -8.11 -35.56
C ARG A 5 48.10 -8.36 -34.04
N ALA A 6 48.36 -7.31 -33.24
CA ALA A 6 47.72 -6.96 -31.94
C ALA A 6 48.65 -5.98 -31.17
N LEU A 7 48.31 -4.70 -31.07
CA LEU A 7 47.51 -4.04 -30.02
C LEU A 7 48.29 -3.83 -28.69
N LEU A 8 48.71 -2.56 -28.52
CA LEU A 8 49.42 -1.99 -27.38
C LEU A 8 48.52 -1.86 -26.13
N PRO A 9 49.07 -2.02 -24.92
CA PRO A 9 48.54 -1.45 -23.68
C PRO A 9 49.26 -0.14 -23.33
N THR A 10 48.55 0.89 -22.85
CA THR A 10 49.10 1.98 -22.00
C THR A 10 47.90 2.76 -21.46
N LEU A 11 47.41 2.48 -20.25
CA LEU A 11 47.93 2.94 -18.95
C LEU A 11 48.01 4.47 -18.83
N ALA A 12 46.98 5.03 -18.19
CA ALA A 12 46.98 6.16 -17.27
C ALA A 12 48.07 7.22 -17.46
N GLY A 13 47.74 8.27 -18.23
CA GLY A 13 48.42 9.56 -18.19
C GLY A 13 47.63 10.55 -17.34
N LEU A 14 47.74 10.44 -16.02
CA LEU A 14 47.32 11.46 -15.06
C LEU A 14 48.29 12.65 -15.21
N VAL A 15 47.90 13.68 -15.97
CA VAL A 15 48.69 14.90 -16.13
C VAL A 15 48.32 15.88 -15.02
N LEU A 16 49.15 15.89 -13.97
CA LEU A 16 49.27 17.00 -13.02
C LEU A 16 49.98 18.17 -13.73
N LEU A 17 49.21 19.14 -14.23
CA LEU A 17 49.71 20.45 -14.64
C LEU A 17 49.57 21.43 -13.46
N ALA A 18 50.59 21.48 -12.62
CA ALA A 18 50.83 22.64 -11.76
C ALA A 18 51.87 23.54 -12.46
N GLY A 19 51.45 24.75 -12.86
CA GLY A 19 52.39 25.84 -13.17
C GLY A 19 52.07 26.70 -14.40
N CYS A 20 51.39 27.83 -14.12
CA CYS A 20 51.42 29.12 -14.83
C CYS A 20 50.73 29.24 -16.22
N GLY A 21 49.68 30.06 -16.26
CA GLY A 21 49.16 30.66 -17.49
C GLY A 21 47.79 31.27 -17.28
N ASP A 22 47.75 32.54 -16.88
CA ASP A 22 46.55 33.36 -16.82
C ASP A 22 45.74 33.30 -18.13
N GLN A 23 44.42 33.30 -17.98
CA GLN A 23 43.37 33.29 -19.01
C GLN A 23 43.06 31.91 -19.63
N LEU A 24 42.20 31.18 -18.92
CA LEU A 24 41.23 30.29 -19.58
C LEU A 24 40.51 31.11 -20.67
N PRO A 25 40.29 30.56 -21.88
CA PRO A 25 39.53 31.22 -22.93
C PRO A 25 38.22 31.76 -22.35
N SER A 26 37.91 33.04 -22.60
CA SER A 26 36.66 33.69 -22.15
C SER A 26 35.38 33.09 -22.75
N ASP A 27 35.56 32.13 -23.66
CA ASP A 27 34.52 31.52 -24.48
C ASP A 27 34.41 29.99 -24.21
N ILE A 28 34.93 29.50 -23.08
CA ILE A 28 34.51 28.18 -22.59
C ILE A 28 33.07 28.38 -22.09
N PRO A 29 32.04 27.80 -22.73
CA PRO A 29 30.69 27.89 -22.21
C PRO A 29 30.70 27.35 -20.78
N ASP A 30 30.02 28.06 -19.88
CA ASP A 30 29.90 27.59 -18.50
C ASP A 30 29.40 26.13 -18.51
N PRO A 31 30.02 25.24 -17.73
CA PRO A 31 29.57 23.85 -17.68
C PRO A 31 28.10 23.84 -17.27
N ILE A 32 27.27 23.15 -18.08
CA ILE A 32 25.87 22.95 -17.75
C ILE A 32 25.80 22.20 -16.42
N THR A 33 25.09 22.79 -15.46
CA THR A 33 24.87 22.19 -14.14
C THR A 33 23.89 21.02 -14.25
N ALA A 34 23.82 20.17 -13.22
CA ALA A 34 22.82 19.10 -13.17
C ALA A 34 21.38 19.65 -13.33
N GLU A 35 21.09 20.79 -12.69
CA GLU A 35 19.84 21.54 -12.85
C GLU A 35 19.60 21.98 -14.30
N GLY A 36 20.61 22.57 -14.97
CA GLY A 36 20.46 22.99 -16.37
C GLY A 36 20.23 21.83 -17.35
N TYR A 37 20.80 20.66 -17.06
CA TYR A 37 20.47 19.44 -17.81
C TYR A 37 19.03 18.99 -17.53
N ALA A 38 18.57 19.00 -16.28
CA ALA A 38 17.20 18.63 -15.97
C ALA A 38 16.16 19.60 -16.57
N ASP A 39 16.41 20.91 -16.56
CA ASP A 39 15.55 21.90 -17.24
C ASP A 39 15.43 21.61 -18.74
N SER A 40 16.55 21.25 -19.38
CA SER A 40 16.58 20.83 -20.78
C SER A 40 15.80 19.53 -21.00
N GLY A 41 15.91 18.59 -20.05
CA GLY A 41 15.16 17.34 -20.04
C GLY A 41 13.65 17.57 -19.95
N TRP A 42 13.20 18.45 -19.06
CA TRP A 42 11.79 18.80 -18.92
C TRP A 42 11.24 19.55 -20.14
N ALA A 43 12.04 20.43 -20.75
CA ALA A 43 11.67 21.06 -22.02
C ALA A 43 11.48 20.02 -23.14
N ALA A 44 12.42 19.08 -23.29
CA ALA A 44 12.31 17.99 -24.25
C ALA A 44 11.11 17.06 -23.95
N TYR A 45 10.85 16.78 -22.67
CA TYR A 45 9.69 16.00 -22.22
C TYR A 45 8.38 16.69 -22.60
N ALA A 46 8.26 18.01 -22.38
CA ALA A 46 7.08 18.79 -22.74
C ALA A 46 6.84 18.84 -24.26
N ASP A 47 7.91 18.78 -25.06
CA ASP A 47 7.86 18.65 -26.52
C ASP A 47 7.51 17.22 -26.99
N GLY A 48 7.41 16.26 -26.07
CA GLY A 48 7.16 14.84 -26.35
C GLY A 48 8.37 14.08 -26.88
N ASP A 49 9.57 14.68 -26.85
CA ASP A 49 10.83 14.04 -27.24
C ASP A 49 11.42 13.30 -26.04
N PHE A 50 10.81 12.16 -25.72
CA PHE A 50 11.19 11.38 -24.55
C PHE A 50 12.59 10.76 -24.66
N GLU A 51 13.06 10.43 -25.86
CA GLU A 51 14.41 9.89 -26.06
C GLU A 51 15.45 10.95 -25.66
N GLN A 52 15.29 12.18 -26.18
CA GLN A 52 16.16 13.29 -25.82
C GLN A 52 16.03 13.71 -24.36
N ALA A 53 14.81 13.69 -23.80
CA ALA A 53 14.57 13.96 -22.39
C ALA A 53 15.36 12.99 -21.49
N MET A 54 15.32 11.69 -21.81
CA MET A 54 16.07 10.68 -21.07
C MET A 54 17.58 10.96 -21.11
N GLU A 55 18.13 11.29 -22.28
CA GLU A 55 19.56 11.64 -22.40
C GLU A 55 19.93 12.82 -21.48
N TYR A 56 19.10 13.86 -21.45
CA TYR A 56 19.34 15.02 -20.58
C TYR A 56 19.23 14.67 -19.10
N PHE A 57 18.25 13.87 -18.70
CA PHE A 57 18.13 13.43 -17.30
C PHE A 57 19.28 12.52 -16.87
N GLN A 58 19.78 11.64 -17.75
CA GLN A 58 21.01 10.88 -17.46
C GLN A 58 22.22 11.80 -17.32
N ALA A 59 22.36 12.81 -18.19
CA ALA A 59 23.43 13.79 -18.07
C ALA A 59 23.36 14.59 -16.74
N ALA A 60 22.14 14.89 -16.26
CA ALA A 60 21.95 15.50 -14.94
C ALA A 60 22.44 14.58 -13.81
N ILE A 61 22.09 13.29 -13.85
CA ILE A 61 22.53 12.28 -12.87
C ILE A 61 24.05 12.09 -12.92
N GLU A 62 24.66 12.10 -14.11
CA GLU A 62 26.12 11.99 -14.28
C GLU A 62 26.85 13.23 -13.77
N ALA A 63 26.27 14.42 -13.95
CA ALA A 63 26.81 15.68 -13.45
C ALA A 63 26.75 15.77 -11.92
N ASP A 64 25.66 15.31 -11.30
CA ASP A 64 25.49 15.21 -9.86
C ASP A 64 24.57 14.05 -9.46
N VAL A 65 25.17 12.96 -8.96
CA VAL A 65 24.45 11.77 -8.48
C VAL A 65 23.59 12.02 -7.24
N SER A 66 23.71 13.17 -6.60
CA SER A 66 22.90 13.58 -5.45
C SER A 66 21.75 14.52 -5.81
N TYR A 67 21.62 14.90 -7.09
CA TYR A 67 20.58 15.80 -7.57
C TYR A 67 19.27 15.05 -7.86
N PRO A 68 18.18 15.30 -7.09
CA PRO A 68 16.92 14.55 -7.22
C PRO A 68 16.22 14.75 -8.58
N GLY A 69 16.28 15.96 -9.14
CA GLY A 69 15.56 16.32 -10.37
C GLY A 69 15.92 15.46 -11.58
N GLY A 70 17.18 15.02 -11.68
CA GLY A 70 17.63 14.10 -12.75
C GLY A 70 16.95 12.73 -12.65
N TYR A 71 16.85 12.18 -11.44
CA TYR A 71 16.14 10.92 -11.19
C TYR A 71 14.63 11.05 -11.42
N LEU A 72 14.04 12.15 -10.94
CA LEU A 72 12.61 12.42 -11.10
C LEU A 72 12.22 12.42 -12.59
N GLY A 73 12.90 13.21 -13.40
CA GLY A 73 12.65 13.30 -14.84
C GLY A 73 12.88 11.99 -15.57
N ALA A 74 13.92 11.23 -15.20
CA ALA A 74 14.16 9.90 -15.78
C ALA A 74 13.02 8.90 -15.45
N GLY A 75 12.46 8.97 -14.24
CA GLY A 75 11.30 8.19 -13.83
C GLY A 75 10.06 8.47 -14.68
N TRP A 76 9.69 9.74 -14.82
CA TRP A 76 8.55 10.18 -15.65
C TRP A 76 8.74 9.87 -17.13
N THR A 77 9.96 10.04 -17.63
CA THR A 77 10.31 9.71 -19.01
C THR A 77 10.18 8.20 -19.27
N SER A 78 10.55 7.36 -18.30
CA SER A 78 10.43 5.90 -18.40
C SER A 78 8.98 5.43 -18.51
N ILE A 79 8.05 6.07 -17.78
CA ILE A 79 6.60 5.82 -17.94
C ILE A 79 6.16 6.15 -19.37
N SER A 80 6.60 7.31 -19.87
CA SER A 80 6.12 7.89 -21.13
C SER A 80 6.66 7.18 -22.38
N GLN A 81 7.87 6.60 -22.31
CA GLN A 81 8.44 5.80 -23.40
C GLN A 81 7.80 4.41 -23.54
N GLY A 82 7.05 3.94 -22.55
CA GLY A 82 6.59 2.55 -22.52
C GLY A 82 7.65 1.55 -22.05
N ASP A 83 8.83 2.02 -21.68
CA ASP A 83 9.99 1.24 -21.19
C ASP A 83 9.98 1.09 -19.65
N TYR A 84 8.79 1.16 -19.05
CA TYR A 84 8.52 1.11 -17.61
C TYR A 84 8.79 -0.27 -16.95
N TRP A 85 9.57 -1.15 -17.57
CA TRP A 85 9.62 -2.56 -17.13
C TRP A 85 10.65 -2.86 -16.05
N VAL A 86 11.64 -2.00 -15.77
CA VAL A 86 12.72 -2.39 -14.82
C VAL A 86 13.24 -1.28 -13.90
N ILE A 87 13.39 -0.03 -14.35
CA ILE A 87 14.22 0.95 -13.59
C ILE A 87 13.48 2.18 -13.05
N ALA A 88 12.26 2.49 -13.48
CA ALA A 88 11.58 3.70 -13.01
C ALA A 88 11.29 3.68 -11.51
N ASP A 89 11.07 2.49 -10.94
CA ASP A 89 10.95 2.26 -9.50
C ASP A 89 12.18 2.81 -8.74
N ASN A 90 13.38 2.46 -9.22
CA ASN A 90 14.63 2.95 -8.66
C ASN A 90 14.77 4.47 -8.84
N TYR A 91 14.30 5.03 -9.95
CA TYR A 91 14.32 6.47 -10.19
C TYR A 91 13.42 7.23 -9.22
N PHE A 92 12.17 6.82 -9.03
CA PHE A 92 11.29 7.47 -8.06
C PHE A 92 11.76 7.27 -6.62
N TYR A 93 12.25 6.07 -6.29
CA TYR A 93 12.88 5.81 -5.00
C TYR A 93 14.05 6.76 -4.74
N MET A 94 14.98 6.90 -5.71
CA MET A 94 16.15 7.76 -5.57
C MET A 94 15.77 9.24 -5.50
N ALA A 95 14.85 9.70 -6.35
CA ALA A 95 14.35 11.08 -6.33
C ALA A 95 13.74 11.43 -4.96
N ALA A 96 12.80 10.60 -4.49
CA ALA A 96 12.15 10.82 -3.21
C ALA A 96 13.14 10.73 -2.04
N GLN A 97 14.05 9.75 -2.03
CA GLN A 97 15.03 9.56 -0.96
C GLN A 97 16.06 10.70 -0.90
N LEU A 98 16.61 11.12 -2.04
CA LEU A 98 17.61 12.21 -2.08
C LEU A 98 16.98 13.55 -1.72
N SER A 99 15.75 13.80 -2.16
CA SER A 99 15.00 15.01 -1.84
C SER A 99 14.60 15.06 -0.34
N ALA A 100 14.03 13.96 0.19
CA ALA A 100 13.58 13.91 1.57
C ALA A 100 14.71 13.69 2.60
N GLY A 101 15.84 13.13 2.15
CA GLY A 101 16.98 12.76 3.00
C GLY A 101 16.80 11.44 3.76
N HIS A 102 15.73 10.67 3.50
CA HIS A 102 15.46 9.37 4.10
C HIS A 102 14.62 8.48 3.17
N ALA A 103 14.56 7.17 3.47
CA ALA A 103 13.67 6.27 2.76
C ALA A 103 12.21 6.76 2.96
N PRO A 104 11.46 7.01 1.88
CA PRO A 104 10.14 7.64 2.00
C PRO A 104 9.06 6.66 2.46
N ILE A 105 9.07 5.45 1.86
CA ILE A 105 8.10 4.37 2.10
C ILE A 105 8.89 3.14 2.50
N VAL A 106 8.44 2.46 3.55
CA VAL A 106 9.03 1.20 4.02
C VAL A 106 7.93 0.14 4.02
N LEU A 107 8.10 -0.86 3.15
CA LEU A 107 7.25 -2.06 3.12
C LEU A 107 7.67 -3.00 4.24
N ARG A 108 6.68 -3.60 4.90
CA ARG A 108 6.84 -4.45 6.07
C ARG A 108 5.88 -5.63 5.99
N SER A 109 6.30 -6.74 6.57
CA SER A 109 5.47 -7.91 6.83
C SER A 109 5.48 -8.16 8.32
N GLU A 110 4.31 -8.37 8.90
CA GLU A 110 4.16 -8.58 10.33
C GLU A 110 3.17 -9.70 10.62
N THR A 111 3.38 -10.33 11.76
CA THR A 111 2.53 -11.39 12.29
C THR A 111 2.20 -11.06 13.75
N LYS A 112 0.91 -10.93 14.07
CA LYS A 112 0.42 -10.68 15.43
C LYS A 112 -0.51 -11.79 15.89
N VAL A 113 -0.27 -12.29 17.10
CA VAL A 113 -1.18 -13.21 17.77
C VAL A 113 -2.19 -12.39 18.58
N GLN A 114 -3.48 -12.69 18.42
CA GLN A 114 -4.52 -12.13 19.27
C GLN A 114 -4.36 -12.71 20.69
N ASP A 115 -3.95 -11.88 21.65
CA ASP A 115 -3.71 -12.33 23.03
C ASP A 115 -5.00 -12.33 23.87
N THR A 116 -5.04 -13.21 24.87
CA THR A 116 -6.16 -13.35 25.84
C THR A 116 -6.09 -12.31 26.96
N LEU A 117 -4.89 -11.85 27.31
CA LEU A 117 -4.64 -10.90 28.40
C LEU A 117 -4.74 -9.44 27.96
N TRP A 118 -4.55 -9.16 26.67
CA TRP A 118 -4.78 -7.86 26.04
C TRP A 118 -5.30 -8.02 24.62
N THR A 119 -6.35 -7.28 24.28
CA THR A 119 -6.92 -7.29 22.94
C THR A 119 -5.99 -6.54 21.98
N VAL A 120 -5.50 -7.25 20.95
CA VAL A 120 -4.67 -6.66 19.88
C VAL A 120 -5.56 -6.14 18.76
N PHE A 121 -6.55 -6.94 18.37
CA PHE A 121 -7.58 -6.60 17.39
C PHE A 121 -8.89 -6.30 18.12
N GLU A 122 -9.27 -5.03 18.15
CA GLU A 122 -10.49 -4.55 18.81
C GLU A 122 -11.70 -4.76 17.89
N CYS A 123 -12.61 -5.66 18.27
CA CYS A 123 -13.91 -5.78 17.58
C CYS A 123 -14.73 -4.51 17.82
N VAL A 124 -14.99 -3.73 16.76
CA VAL A 124 -15.80 -2.51 16.83
C VAL A 124 -17.25 -2.74 16.42
N ASN A 125 -17.51 -3.76 15.61
CA ASN A 125 -18.85 -4.13 15.18
C ASN A 125 -18.95 -5.64 14.99
N PRO A 126 -19.95 -6.32 15.59
CA PRO A 126 -20.88 -5.80 16.59
C PRO A 126 -20.15 -5.33 17.86
N VAL A 127 -20.72 -4.35 18.56
CA VAL A 127 -20.21 -3.96 19.88
C VAL A 127 -20.46 -5.12 20.84
N LEU A 128 -19.37 -5.73 21.30
CA LEU A 128 -19.43 -6.87 22.22
C LEU A 128 -19.51 -6.38 23.67
N PRO A 129 -20.43 -6.90 24.52
CA PRO A 129 -20.41 -6.62 25.95
C PRO A 129 -19.13 -7.12 26.63
N ASP A 130 -18.70 -6.51 27.73
CA ASP A 130 -17.49 -6.89 28.49
C ASP A 130 -17.43 -8.39 28.83
N SER A 131 -18.56 -8.98 29.18
CA SER A 131 -18.68 -10.42 29.49
C SER A 131 -18.47 -11.33 28.26
N VAL A 132 -18.58 -10.82 27.04
CA VAL A 132 -18.17 -11.54 25.83
C VAL A 132 -16.67 -11.48 25.64
N TYR A 133 -16.03 -10.34 25.90
CA TYR A 133 -14.57 -10.23 25.81
C TYR A 133 -13.89 -11.18 26.81
N GLU A 134 -14.42 -11.31 28.02
CA GLU A 134 -13.95 -12.30 29.00
C GLU A 134 -14.06 -13.74 28.46
N VAL A 135 -15.20 -14.09 27.85
CA VAL A 135 -15.41 -15.44 27.28
C VAL A 135 -14.56 -15.68 26.03
N LEU A 136 -14.39 -14.68 25.15
CA LEU A 136 -13.51 -14.77 23.97
C LEU A 136 -12.05 -14.93 24.36
N GLY A 137 -11.59 -14.21 25.39
CA GLY A 137 -10.26 -14.38 25.97
C GLY A 137 -10.09 -15.74 26.66
N MET A 138 -11.17 -16.42 27.08
CA MET A 138 -11.10 -17.76 27.68
C MET A 138 -11.24 -18.91 26.66
N LEU A 139 -11.82 -18.68 25.48
CA LEU A 139 -12.15 -19.73 24.50
C LEU A 139 -11.12 -19.92 23.38
N GLY A 140 -10.15 -19.00 23.22
CA GLY A 140 -9.00 -19.16 22.31
C GLY A 140 -8.21 -20.47 22.52
N ASP A 141 -8.28 -21.01 23.74
CA ASP A 141 -7.60 -22.24 24.16
C ASP A 141 -8.28 -23.55 23.70
N THR A 142 -9.48 -23.51 23.11
CA THR A 142 -10.29 -24.74 22.89
C THR A 142 -10.30 -25.22 21.44
N LEU A 143 -9.24 -25.97 21.09
CA LEU A 143 -9.21 -26.93 19.97
C LEU A 143 -10.29 -28.01 20.17
N TYR A 144 -11.56 -27.68 19.91
CA TYR A 144 -12.69 -28.59 20.11
C TYR A 144 -13.24 -29.16 18.80
N ASN A 145 -13.47 -30.47 18.78
CA ASN A 145 -14.05 -31.18 17.65
C ASN A 145 -15.57 -30.95 17.60
N TRP A 146 -15.99 -30.00 16.77
CA TRP A 146 -17.41 -29.70 16.52
C TRP A 146 -18.00 -30.75 15.54
N PRO A 147 -19.10 -31.46 15.87
CA PRO A 147 -19.65 -32.51 15.00
C PRO A 147 -20.08 -31.96 13.63
N PRO A 148 -19.98 -32.76 12.56
CA PRO A 148 -20.42 -32.38 11.22
C PRO A 148 -21.92 -32.05 11.22
N VAL A 149 -22.28 -30.94 10.59
CA VAL A 149 -23.69 -30.53 10.46
C VAL A 149 -24.26 -31.21 9.21
N PRO A 150 -25.48 -31.78 9.23
CA PRO A 150 -25.94 -32.69 8.16
C PRO A 150 -26.35 -32.03 6.83
N ASP A 151 -26.39 -30.69 6.76
CA ASP A 151 -26.92 -29.96 5.60
C ASP A 151 -26.07 -28.70 5.33
N PRO A 152 -25.63 -28.46 4.07
CA PRO A 152 -24.85 -27.28 3.69
C PRO A 152 -25.59 -25.94 3.83
N GLN A 153 -26.90 -25.92 4.09
CA GLN A 153 -27.68 -24.71 4.38
C GLN A 153 -28.28 -24.67 5.79
N ASP A 154 -28.06 -25.71 6.61
CA ASP A 154 -28.69 -25.81 7.92
C ASP A 154 -27.69 -25.60 9.06
N THR A 155 -28.09 -24.75 10.00
CA THR A 155 -27.35 -24.34 11.19
C THR A 155 -27.78 -25.21 12.37
N VAL A 156 -27.17 -26.40 12.56
CA VAL A 156 -27.60 -27.32 13.64
C VAL A 156 -26.47 -27.84 14.53
N ILE A 157 -26.58 -27.43 15.81
CA ILE A 157 -26.36 -28.07 17.12
C ILE A 157 -25.18 -29.00 17.36
N ILE A 158 -24.47 -28.69 18.45
CA ILE A 158 -23.31 -29.41 18.98
C ILE A 158 -23.60 -29.83 20.43
N THR A 159 -23.36 -31.11 20.72
CA THR A 159 -23.76 -31.83 21.93
C THR A 159 -22.76 -31.71 23.10
N PRO A 160 -23.20 -31.97 24.35
CA PRO A 160 -22.85 -31.14 25.51
C PRO A 160 -21.61 -31.49 26.36
N GLU A 161 -20.77 -32.47 26.02
CA GLU A 161 -20.04 -33.15 27.10
C GLU A 161 -18.64 -32.63 27.50
N ILE A 162 -18.15 -31.51 26.94
CA ILE A 162 -16.94 -30.84 27.45
C ILE A 162 -17.12 -29.31 27.63
N ILE A 163 -18.22 -28.75 27.14
CA ILE A 163 -18.50 -27.30 27.09
C ILE A 163 -19.35 -26.82 28.30
N GLY A 164 -19.55 -27.70 29.28
CA GLY A 164 -20.69 -27.70 30.20
C GLY A 164 -20.94 -26.49 31.10
N ASP A 165 -19.94 -25.72 31.53
CA ASP A 165 -20.19 -24.78 32.65
C ASP A 165 -19.90 -23.29 32.37
N TYR A 166 -19.12 -22.93 31.35
CA TYR A 166 -18.80 -21.52 31.06
C TYR A 166 -19.70 -20.87 30.00
N LEU A 167 -20.23 -21.66 29.06
CA LEU A 167 -21.03 -21.15 27.94
C LEU A 167 -22.54 -21.04 28.25
N TYR A 168 -23.05 -21.81 29.21
CA TYR A 168 -24.48 -21.81 29.53
C TYR A 168 -24.95 -20.65 30.44
N GLY A 169 -24.02 -19.86 30.97
CA GLY A 169 -24.34 -18.71 31.85
C GLY A 169 -24.23 -17.33 31.19
N ALA A 170 -23.53 -17.21 30.05
CA ALA A 170 -23.37 -15.93 29.37
C ALA A 170 -24.57 -15.69 28.44
N GLY A 171 -25.55 -14.90 28.88
CA GLY A 171 -26.81 -14.59 28.19
C GLY A 171 -26.70 -13.88 26.84
N ILE A 172 -25.52 -13.86 26.21
CA ILE A 172 -25.22 -13.14 24.97
C ILE A 172 -25.29 -14.07 23.75
N PHE A 173 -25.34 -15.38 23.98
CA PHE A 173 -25.59 -16.39 22.93
C PHE A 173 -26.95 -17.11 23.08
N ASN A 174 -27.74 -16.78 24.10
CA ASN A 174 -29.15 -17.21 24.23
C ASN A 174 -29.95 -16.25 25.13
N PRO A 175 -30.66 -15.25 24.57
CA PRO A 175 -31.49 -14.37 25.38
C PRO A 175 -32.90 -14.94 25.63
N SER A 176 -33.25 -16.10 25.07
CA SER A 176 -34.65 -16.60 25.06
C SER A 176 -34.96 -17.63 26.13
N GLY A 177 -33.97 -18.29 26.74
CA GLY A 177 -34.19 -19.28 27.80
C GLY A 177 -35.07 -20.47 27.37
N THR A 178 -35.36 -20.64 26.07
CA THR A 178 -36.08 -21.80 25.55
C THR A 178 -35.07 -22.85 25.12
N GLU A 179 -35.24 -24.06 25.65
CA GLU A 179 -34.30 -25.18 25.62
C GLU A 179 -33.95 -25.75 24.23
N ASN A 180 -34.25 -25.08 23.11
CA ASN A 180 -34.17 -25.69 21.77
C ASN A 180 -33.41 -24.90 20.68
N ASP A 181 -32.80 -23.75 20.97
CA ASP A 181 -32.02 -22.99 19.97
C ASP A 181 -30.60 -22.70 20.51
N TYR A 182 -29.60 -23.46 20.04
CA TYR A 182 -28.22 -23.39 20.53
C TYR A 182 -27.21 -23.20 19.39
N GLY A 183 -26.91 -21.94 19.09
CA GLY A 183 -25.78 -21.49 18.27
C GLY A 183 -25.63 -19.96 18.36
N PRO A 184 -24.42 -19.39 18.20
CA PRO A 184 -24.28 -17.94 18.17
C PRO A 184 -25.03 -17.34 16.98
N PHE A 185 -25.81 -16.29 17.23
CA PHE A 185 -26.61 -15.53 16.26
C PHE A 185 -25.78 -14.76 15.19
N TYR A 186 -24.46 -14.97 15.13
CA TYR A 186 -23.53 -14.20 14.30
C TYR A 186 -23.00 -14.96 13.08
N GLY A 187 -23.57 -16.13 12.75
CA GLY A 187 -23.26 -16.80 11.48
C GLY A 187 -23.67 -15.90 10.30
N GLY A 188 -22.71 -15.58 9.43
CA GLY A 188 -22.94 -14.68 8.28
C GLY A 188 -22.96 -13.18 8.64
N ILE A 189 -22.48 -12.80 9.82
CA ILE A 189 -22.24 -11.40 10.18
C ILE A 189 -20.73 -11.14 10.07
N ASP A 190 -20.34 -10.14 9.28
CA ASP A 190 -18.96 -9.67 9.20
C ASP A 190 -18.62 -8.89 10.48
N PHE A 191 -17.52 -9.27 11.13
CA PHE A 191 -17.01 -8.58 12.29
C PHE A 191 -16.01 -7.53 11.83
N THR A 192 -16.24 -6.28 12.18
CA THR A 192 -15.26 -5.21 11.94
C THR A 192 -14.32 -5.15 13.12
N TYR A 193 -13.01 -5.20 12.84
CA TYR A 193 -11.95 -5.01 13.81
C TYR A 193 -11.16 -3.75 13.49
N ARG A 194 -10.51 -3.20 14.52
CA ARG A 194 -9.42 -2.23 14.34
C ARG A 194 -8.20 -2.60 15.17
N PHE A 195 -7.03 -2.18 14.73
CA PHE A 195 -5.78 -2.38 15.47
C PHE A 195 -4.70 -1.38 15.04
N HIS A 196 -3.62 -1.31 15.81
CA HIS A 196 -2.38 -0.63 15.44
C HIS A 196 -1.31 -1.64 15.02
N THR A 197 -0.54 -1.31 13.99
CA THR A 197 0.67 -2.02 13.61
C THR A 197 1.81 -1.73 14.60
N ASP A 198 2.85 -2.57 14.64
CA ASP A 198 3.98 -2.32 15.56
C ASP A 198 4.84 -1.12 15.14
N ALA A 199 4.87 -0.83 13.83
CA ALA A 199 5.52 0.36 13.30
C ALA A 199 4.46 1.45 13.05
N PRO A 200 4.66 2.68 13.56
CA PRO A 200 3.71 3.77 13.39
C PRO A 200 3.73 4.31 11.95
N GLY A 201 2.73 5.11 11.61
CA GLY A 201 2.67 5.83 10.33
C GLY A 201 2.28 4.91 9.18
N VAL A 202 1.41 3.93 9.43
CA VAL A 202 0.86 3.04 8.40
C VAL A 202 0.06 3.84 7.37
N VAL A 203 0.41 3.72 6.10
CA VAL A 203 -0.20 4.45 4.97
C VAL A 203 -1.01 3.56 4.04
N ALA A 204 -0.66 2.28 3.94
CA ALA A 204 -1.40 1.31 3.12
C ALA A 204 -1.28 -0.09 3.71
N MET A 205 -2.35 -0.87 3.59
CA MET A 205 -2.45 -2.29 3.88
C MET A 205 -3.65 -2.80 3.09
N LEU A 206 -3.47 -3.78 2.22
CA LEU A 206 -4.54 -4.22 1.33
C LEU A 206 -5.21 -5.51 1.81
N ASN A 207 -4.42 -6.38 2.44
CA ASN A 207 -4.84 -7.71 2.86
C ASN A 207 -4.26 -8.07 4.21
N ALA A 208 -5.01 -8.85 4.97
CA ALA A 208 -4.56 -9.51 6.18
C ALA A 208 -5.10 -10.95 6.17
N VAL A 209 -4.32 -11.93 6.60
CA VAL A 209 -4.71 -13.34 6.56
C VAL A 209 -4.80 -13.86 7.97
N ASN A 210 -5.90 -14.56 8.25
CA ASN A 210 -6.01 -15.35 9.46
C ASN A 210 -5.20 -16.64 9.30
N GLY A 211 -4.17 -16.82 10.11
CA GLY A 211 -3.25 -17.95 10.04
C GLY A 211 -3.91 -19.31 10.34
N PHE A 212 -5.08 -19.32 10.98
CA PHE A 212 -5.80 -20.57 11.25
C PHE A 212 -6.72 -20.97 10.09
N SER A 213 -7.59 -20.07 9.62
CA SER A 213 -8.47 -20.37 8.47
C SER A 213 -7.79 -20.27 7.12
N GLN A 214 -6.67 -19.54 7.03
CA GLN A 214 -6.05 -19.09 5.78
C GLN A 214 -6.96 -18.16 4.95
N GLU A 215 -8.00 -17.60 5.59
CA GLU A 215 -8.98 -16.75 4.92
C GLU A 215 -8.53 -15.29 4.98
N ASN A 216 -8.79 -14.58 3.88
CA ASN A 216 -8.51 -13.15 3.80
C ASN A 216 -9.47 -12.39 4.72
N CYS A 217 -8.91 -11.45 5.46
CA CYS A 217 -9.60 -10.49 6.30
C CYS A 217 -9.44 -9.12 5.62
N PRO A 218 -10.37 -8.74 4.73
CA PRO A 218 -10.18 -7.60 3.85
C PRO A 218 -10.02 -6.32 4.67
N VAL A 219 -9.01 -5.54 4.32
CA VAL A 219 -8.79 -4.22 4.92
C VAL A 219 -9.83 -3.26 4.37
N ASP A 220 -10.48 -2.55 5.27
CA ASP A 220 -11.54 -1.60 4.96
C ASP A 220 -10.97 -0.19 4.81
N SER A 221 -10.29 0.31 5.83
CA SER A 221 -9.83 1.70 5.88
C SER A 221 -8.68 1.92 6.86
N ILE A 222 -7.95 3.02 6.69
CA ILE A 222 -6.88 3.45 7.60
C ILE A 222 -7.18 4.86 8.09
N VAL A 223 -7.44 5.01 9.39
CA VAL A 223 -8.03 6.24 9.97
C VAL A 223 -7.13 6.80 11.06
N PRO A 224 -6.86 8.13 11.10
CA PRO A 224 -6.08 8.74 12.19
C PRO A 224 -6.66 8.42 13.57
N ASP A 225 -5.80 8.09 14.52
CA ASP A 225 -6.18 7.80 15.91
C ASP A 225 -6.31 9.05 16.80
N GLY A 226 -5.86 10.21 16.31
CA GLY A 226 -5.82 11.47 17.04
C GLY A 226 -4.60 11.65 17.96
N ALA A 227 -3.73 10.65 18.08
CA ALA A 227 -2.49 10.64 18.84
C ALA A 227 -1.23 10.68 17.96
N GLY A 228 -1.39 10.72 16.64
CA GLY A 228 -0.30 10.80 15.67
C GLY A 228 0.01 9.47 14.98
N ASP A 229 -0.85 8.48 15.13
CA ASP A 229 -0.79 7.21 14.40
C ASP A 229 -2.15 6.89 13.75
N TYR A 230 -2.32 5.68 13.23
CA TYR A 230 -3.48 5.28 12.46
C TYR A 230 -4.03 3.93 12.91
N TRP A 231 -5.35 3.87 13.06
CA TRP A 231 -6.10 2.64 13.15
C TRP A 231 -6.24 2.00 11.77
N VAL A 232 -5.92 0.72 11.66
CA VAL A 232 -6.29 -0.09 10.51
C VAL A 232 -7.60 -0.80 10.82
N TYR A 233 -8.61 -0.63 9.98
CA TYR A 233 -9.88 -1.33 10.06
C TYR A 233 -9.90 -2.48 9.06
N LEU A 234 -10.35 -3.66 9.47
CA LEU A 234 -10.53 -4.82 8.61
C LEU A 234 -11.76 -5.61 9.02
N GLU A 235 -12.20 -6.50 8.15
CA GLU A 235 -13.28 -7.43 8.46
C GLU A 235 -12.76 -8.85 8.67
N GLY A 236 -13.17 -9.48 9.77
CA GLY A 236 -12.97 -10.89 10.02
C GLY A 236 -14.29 -11.62 9.86
N SER A 237 -14.37 -12.55 8.92
CA SER A 237 -15.55 -13.39 8.77
C SER A 237 -15.56 -14.52 9.80
N TYR A 238 -16.73 -14.78 10.37
CA TYR A 238 -16.96 -15.98 11.16
C TYR A 238 -17.13 -17.19 10.24
N LEU A 239 -16.16 -18.09 10.24
CA LEU A 239 -16.10 -19.21 9.31
C LEU A 239 -16.05 -20.55 10.03
N ARG A 240 -16.41 -21.60 9.30
CA ARG A 240 -16.23 -22.98 9.72
C ARG A 240 -15.23 -23.65 8.79
N VAL A 241 -14.08 -24.02 9.34
CA VAL A 241 -13.00 -24.69 8.62
C VAL A 241 -12.91 -26.16 9.00
N HIS A 242 -12.42 -26.99 8.09
CA HIS A 242 -12.23 -28.43 8.30
C HIS A 242 -10.74 -28.74 8.38
N VAL A 243 -10.28 -29.21 9.53
CA VAL A 243 -8.86 -29.50 9.80
C VAL A 243 -8.72 -30.97 10.18
N GLY A 244 -8.15 -31.78 9.30
CA GLY A 244 -8.09 -33.24 9.50
C GLY A 244 -9.49 -33.87 9.47
N ASP A 245 -9.93 -34.42 10.60
CA ASP A 245 -11.26 -35.04 10.77
C ASP A 245 -12.23 -34.17 11.59
N ILE A 246 -11.84 -32.93 11.93
CA ILE A 246 -12.59 -32.07 12.83
C ILE A 246 -13.00 -30.77 12.13
N TYR A 247 -14.19 -30.28 12.47
CA TYR A 247 -14.60 -28.94 12.09
C TYR A 247 -14.31 -27.96 13.22
N ILE A 248 -13.82 -26.78 12.87
CA ILE A 248 -13.52 -25.70 13.82
C ILE A 248 -14.19 -24.43 13.30
N ARG A 249 -14.73 -23.62 14.22
CA ARG A 249 -15.22 -22.28 13.91
C ARG A 249 -14.11 -21.29 14.21
N THR A 250 -13.81 -20.39 13.28
CA THR A 250 -12.70 -19.45 13.39
C THR A 250 -13.10 -18.06 12.88
N TRP A 251 -12.50 -17.05 13.49
CA TRP A 251 -12.55 -15.63 13.18
C TRP A 251 -11.27 -15.02 13.76
N ILE A 252 -11.16 -13.69 13.93
CA ILE A 252 -10.04 -13.10 14.71
C ILE A 252 -10.30 -13.32 16.21
N CYS A 253 -10.03 -14.54 16.68
CA CYS A 253 -10.19 -14.97 18.06
C CYS A 253 -8.85 -15.05 18.78
N ALA A 254 -8.89 -15.21 20.10
CA ALA A 254 -7.68 -15.43 20.89
C ALA A 254 -6.85 -16.61 20.36
N ASP A 255 -5.54 -16.47 20.48
CA ASP A 255 -4.47 -17.36 20.00
C ASP A 255 -4.39 -17.53 18.47
N ASN A 256 -5.30 -16.89 17.72
CA ASN A 256 -5.15 -16.83 16.27
C ASN A 256 -4.05 -15.85 15.88
N GLU A 257 -3.21 -16.32 14.98
CA GLU A 257 -2.19 -15.55 14.32
C GLU A 257 -2.80 -14.80 13.14
N MET A 258 -2.52 -13.50 13.03
CA MET A 258 -2.87 -12.66 11.89
C MET A 258 -1.58 -12.23 11.20
N SER A 259 -1.47 -12.48 9.90
CA SER A 259 -0.32 -12.05 9.09
C SER A 259 -0.75 -11.02 8.05
N TYR A 260 0.02 -9.95 7.88
CA TYR A 260 -0.32 -8.87 6.97
C TYR A 260 0.92 -8.13 6.46
N ASP A 261 0.79 -7.59 5.24
CA ASP A 261 1.78 -6.75 4.60
C ASP A 261 1.29 -5.31 4.55
N TYR A 262 2.15 -4.37 4.94
CA TYR A 262 1.79 -2.96 5.06
C TYR A 262 2.95 -2.04 4.74
N ALA A 263 2.60 -0.80 4.40
CA ALA A 263 3.55 0.26 4.13
C ALA A 263 3.48 1.31 5.24
N THR A 264 4.65 1.77 5.67
CA THR A 264 4.81 2.89 6.62
C THR A 264 5.51 4.05 5.96
N MET A 265 5.21 5.26 6.45
CA MET A 265 5.90 6.47 6.01
C MET A 265 6.76 7.06 7.12
N THR A 266 7.88 7.67 6.71
CA THR A 266 8.62 8.58 7.59
C THR A 266 8.18 10.01 7.24
N PRO A 267 7.58 10.77 8.17
CA PRO A 267 7.06 12.09 7.86
C PRO A 267 8.15 13.17 7.80
N GLY A 268 7.91 14.19 6.99
CA GLY A 268 8.72 15.41 6.91
C GLY A 268 9.78 15.38 5.81
N GLY A 269 10.41 16.54 5.57
CA GLY A 269 11.48 16.67 4.58
C GLY A 269 11.04 16.66 3.11
N PHE A 270 9.74 16.50 2.82
CA PHE A 270 9.24 16.44 1.46
C PHE A 270 9.29 17.79 0.76
N THR A 271 9.71 17.76 -0.50
CA THR A 271 9.69 18.89 -1.43
C THR A 271 8.81 18.55 -2.62
N GLN A 272 8.64 19.48 -3.56
CA GLN A 272 7.90 19.22 -4.79
C GLN A 272 8.45 18.01 -5.56
N ASP A 273 9.77 17.83 -5.63
CA ASP A 273 10.38 16.67 -6.28
C ASP A 273 9.98 15.35 -5.60
N THR A 274 9.81 15.37 -4.28
CA THR A 274 9.32 14.19 -3.53
C THR A 274 7.87 13.90 -3.85
N TYR A 275 7.02 14.93 -3.91
CA TYR A 275 5.61 14.79 -4.24
C TYR A 275 5.40 14.26 -5.66
N ASP A 276 6.12 14.83 -6.63
CA ASP A 276 6.11 14.39 -8.02
C ASP A 276 6.68 12.98 -8.19
N ALA A 277 7.65 12.59 -7.34
CA ALA A 277 8.14 11.22 -7.31
C ALA A 277 7.07 10.24 -6.81
N PHE A 278 6.29 10.58 -5.77
CA PHE A 278 5.19 9.73 -5.31
C PHE A 278 4.07 9.57 -6.34
N ALA A 279 3.68 10.68 -6.98
CA ALA A 279 2.69 10.66 -8.06
C ALA A 279 3.14 9.77 -9.22
N GLY A 280 4.40 9.95 -9.67
CA GLY A 280 4.99 9.13 -10.71
C GLY A 280 5.12 7.67 -10.31
N TRP A 281 5.47 7.39 -9.05
CA TRP A 281 5.59 6.04 -8.52
C TRP A 281 4.24 5.31 -8.58
N ALA A 282 3.16 5.95 -8.16
CA ALA A 282 1.81 5.37 -8.21
C ALA A 282 1.36 5.08 -9.64
N LEU A 283 1.51 6.05 -10.55
CA LEU A 283 1.17 5.87 -11.98
C LEU A 283 2.02 4.79 -12.63
N PHE A 284 3.30 4.71 -12.29
CA PHE A 284 4.19 3.66 -12.76
C PHE A 284 3.68 2.28 -12.34
N GLN A 285 3.29 2.11 -11.07
CA GLN A 285 2.70 0.84 -10.62
C GLN A 285 1.48 0.46 -11.43
N HIS A 286 0.60 1.41 -11.71
CA HIS A 286 -0.57 1.18 -12.55
C HIS A 286 -0.22 0.85 -14.00
N ALA A 287 0.76 1.54 -14.60
CA ALA A 287 1.23 1.28 -15.95
C ALA A 287 1.80 -0.15 -16.13
N ARG A 288 2.33 -0.74 -15.05
CA ARG A 288 2.78 -2.14 -15.03
C ARG A 288 1.64 -3.17 -15.06
N GLY A 289 0.39 -2.73 -14.90
CA GLY A 289 -0.80 -3.60 -14.85
C GLY A 289 -0.63 -4.69 -13.80
N GLY A 290 -0.84 -5.96 -14.17
CA GLY A 290 -0.67 -7.10 -13.26
C GLY A 290 0.77 -7.35 -12.76
N ASN A 291 1.78 -6.62 -13.24
CA ASN A 291 3.14 -6.64 -12.67
C ASN A 291 3.41 -5.45 -11.73
N GLY A 292 2.42 -4.58 -11.53
CA GLY A 292 2.48 -3.50 -10.57
C GLY A 292 2.42 -4.02 -9.14
N ASP A 293 2.94 -3.22 -8.22
CA ASP A 293 2.81 -3.47 -6.79
C ASP A 293 1.68 -2.58 -6.25
N PRO A 294 0.48 -3.14 -5.96
CA PRO A 294 -0.66 -2.36 -5.53
C PRO A 294 -0.45 -1.77 -4.13
N LEU A 295 0.30 -2.43 -3.25
CA LEU A 295 0.61 -1.92 -1.91
C LEU A 295 1.47 -0.66 -2.01
N LEU A 296 2.49 -0.70 -2.86
CA LEU A 296 3.37 0.44 -3.10
C LEU A 296 2.65 1.60 -3.82
N ALA A 297 1.78 1.29 -4.78
CA ALA A 297 0.97 2.28 -5.46
C ALA A 297 0.10 3.07 -4.47
N ASN A 298 -0.63 2.33 -3.62
CA ASN A 298 -1.46 2.90 -2.57
C ASN A 298 -0.63 3.68 -1.56
N ALA A 299 0.51 3.13 -1.13
CA ALA A 299 1.39 3.81 -0.19
C ALA A 299 1.88 5.16 -0.73
N ALA A 300 2.28 5.22 -2.00
CA ALA A 300 2.75 6.48 -2.61
C ALA A 300 1.67 7.56 -2.64
N VAL A 301 0.44 7.19 -3.02
CA VAL A 301 -0.70 8.13 -3.04
C VAL A 301 -1.08 8.58 -1.63
N TRP A 302 -1.16 7.66 -0.67
CA TRP A 302 -1.54 7.99 0.71
C TRP A 302 -0.46 8.77 1.46
N VAL A 303 0.82 8.57 1.14
CA VAL A 303 1.89 9.46 1.63
C VAL A 303 1.69 10.87 1.09
N LEU A 304 1.43 10.99 -0.21
CA LEU A 304 1.22 12.29 -0.85
C LEU A 304 0.02 13.03 -0.23
N ASP A 305 -1.13 12.37 -0.13
CA ASP A 305 -2.36 12.90 0.47
C ASP A 305 -2.15 13.41 1.90
N ARG A 306 -1.42 12.66 2.72
CA ARG A 306 -1.16 13.06 4.11
C ARG A 306 -0.11 14.15 4.26
N SER A 307 0.62 14.44 3.19
CA SER A 307 1.77 15.35 3.21
C SER A 307 1.48 16.71 2.58
N THR A 308 0.37 16.86 1.86
CA THR A 308 -0.04 18.13 1.25
C THR A 308 -1.56 18.24 1.16
N ASP A 309 -2.10 19.44 1.41
CA ASP A 309 -3.54 19.71 1.29
C ASP A 309 -4.02 19.79 -0.17
N SER A 310 -3.09 20.03 -1.11
CA SER A 310 -3.34 20.07 -2.54
C SER A 310 -2.09 19.61 -3.29
N TYR A 311 -2.28 18.85 -4.35
CA TYR A 311 -1.19 18.39 -5.21
C TYR A 311 -1.41 18.87 -6.64
N ASP A 312 -0.42 19.60 -7.15
CA ASP A 312 -0.27 19.95 -8.56
C ASP A 312 1.16 19.53 -8.98
N PHE A 313 1.28 18.89 -10.14
CA PHE A 313 2.57 18.42 -10.64
C PHE A 313 3.52 19.58 -10.96
N GLY A 314 4.74 19.52 -10.43
CA GLY A 314 5.78 20.53 -10.67
C GLY A 314 5.50 21.91 -10.07
N ALA A 315 4.57 22.05 -9.12
CA ALA A 315 4.19 23.35 -8.58
C ALA A 315 5.42 24.17 -8.11
N GLY A 316 5.65 25.32 -8.76
CA GLY A 316 6.76 26.22 -8.43
C GLY A 316 8.16 25.76 -8.88
N THR A 317 8.26 24.76 -9.76
CA THR A 317 9.51 24.30 -10.37
C THR A 317 9.60 24.67 -11.86
N ALA A 318 10.68 24.28 -12.54
CA ALA A 318 10.84 24.46 -13.98
C ALA A 318 9.87 23.58 -14.81
N HIS A 319 9.30 22.54 -14.20
CA HIS A 319 8.41 21.57 -14.85
C HIS A 319 6.93 21.73 -14.43
N ASP A 320 6.58 22.89 -13.86
CA ASP A 320 5.22 23.25 -13.52
C ASP A 320 4.30 23.19 -14.75
N GLY A 321 3.19 22.47 -14.63
CA GLY A 321 2.18 22.33 -15.69
C GLY A 321 2.60 21.49 -16.89
N VAL A 322 3.74 20.80 -16.84
CA VAL A 322 4.17 19.85 -17.90
C VAL A 322 3.23 18.64 -17.96
N ILE A 323 2.68 18.22 -16.82
CA ILE A 323 1.73 17.11 -16.69
C ILE A 323 0.49 17.64 -15.99
N ASP A 324 -0.68 17.33 -16.54
CA ASP A 324 -1.98 17.60 -15.90
C ASP A 324 -2.38 16.36 -15.09
N LEU A 325 -2.16 16.42 -13.77
CA LEU A 325 -2.41 15.32 -12.86
C LEU A 325 -2.91 15.85 -11.52
N SER A 326 -4.09 15.39 -11.13
CA SER A 326 -4.73 15.76 -9.87
C SER A 326 -4.63 14.65 -8.81
N MET A 327 -4.82 15.01 -7.54
CA MET A 327 -4.96 14.04 -6.44
C MET A 327 -6.11 13.05 -6.69
N VAL A 328 -7.22 13.51 -7.28
CA VAL A 328 -8.37 12.66 -7.61
C VAL A 328 -7.98 11.55 -8.58
N GLN A 329 -7.24 11.87 -9.64
CA GLN A 329 -6.77 10.88 -10.62
C GLN A 329 -5.73 9.93 -9.99
N LEU A 330 -4.87 10.43 -9.11
CA LEU A 330 -3.92 9.59 -8.37
C LEU A 330 -4.62 8.60 -7.44
N LYS A 331 -5.63 9.04 -6.68
CA LYS A 331 -6.45 8.13 -5.86
C LYS A 331 -7.30 7.19 -6.70
N GLY A 332 -7.82 7.62 -7.84
CA GLY A 332 -8.47 6.74 -8.81
C GLY A 332 -7.52 5.65 -9.32
N THR A 333 -6.24 5.98 -9.52
CA THR A 333 -5.19 5.04 -9.91
C THR A 333 -4.89 4.02 -8.80
N ALA A 334 -4.76 4.48 -7.55
CA ALA A 334 -4.59 3.62 -6.38
C ALA A 334 -5.80 2.70 -6.18
N ALA A 335 -7.01 3.24 -6.31
CA ALA A 335 -8.26 2.48 -6.24
C ALA A 335 -8.35 1.42 -7.33
N ALA A 336 -7.96 1.73 -8.57
CA ALA A 336 -7.89 0.76 -9.65
C ALA A 336 -6.90 -0.37 -9.35
N MET A 337 -5.74 -0.06 -8.77
CA MET A 337 -4.76 -1.06 -8.34
C MET A 337 -5.30 -1.95 -7.22
N ALA A 338 -5.91 -1.36 -6.19
CA ALA A 338 -6.55 -2.12 -5.11
C ALA A 338 -7.70 -2.99 -5.64
N PHE A 339 -8.49 -2.49 -6.58
CA PHE A 339 -9.57 -3.26 -7.24
C PHE A 339 -9.03 -4.46 -8.02
N MET A 340 -7.92 -4.29 -8.74
CA MET A 340 -7.27 -5.40 -9.47
C MET A 340 -6.73 -6.49 -8.54
N GLU A 341 -6.35 -6.13 -7.30
CA GLU A 341 -5.91 -7.06 -6.25
C GLU A 341 -7.08 -7.60 -5.40
N GLU A 342 -8.33 -7.39 -5.85
CA GLU A 342 -9.55 -7.80 -5.15
C GLU A 342 -9.72 -7.15 -3.75
N ALA A 343 -8.95 -6.11 -3.43
CA ALA A 343 -9.05 -5.32 -2.21
C ALA A 343 -10.17 -4.26 -2.34
N PHE A 344 -11.39 -4.71 -2.64
CA PHE A 344 -12.51 -3.85 -3.06
C PHE A 344 -12.93 -2.82 -2.01
N ARG A 345 -12.83 -3.14 -0.72
CA ARG A 345 -13.16 -2.20 0.36
C ARG A 345 -12.11 -1.10 0.47
N PHE A 346 -10.84 -1.45 0.36
CA PHE A 346 -9.76 -0.48 0.31
C PHE A 346 -9.88 0.43 -0.93
N ALA A 347 -10.19 -0.14 -2.09
CA ALA A 347 -10.47 0.65 -3.30
C ALA A 347 -11.65 1.63 -3.11
N TRP A 348 -12.70 1.20 -2.39
CA TRP A 348 -13.81 2.08 -2.03
C TRP A 348 -13.39 3.15 -1.00
N PHE A 349 -12.52 2.84 -0.06
CA PHE A 349 -11.91 3.80 0.86
C PHE A 349 -11.12 4.88 0.11
N ASP A 350 -10.30 4.50 -0.88
CA ASP A 350 -9.61 5.45 -1.76
C ASP A 350 -10.60 6.41 -2.43
N CYS A 351 -11.69 5.88 -2.99
CA CYS A 351 -12.72 6.67 -3.66
C CYS A 351 -13.45 7.62 -2.68
N THR A 352 -13.87 7.10 -1.53
CA THR A 352 -14.66 7.88 -0.54
C THR A 352 -13.85 8.97 0.13
N SER A 353 -12.53 8.82 0.19
CA SER A 353 -11.64 9.89 0.69
C SER A 353 -11.70 11.17 -0.16
N GLU A 354 -12.06 11.06 -1.45
CA GLU A 354 -12.30 12.20 -2.36
C GLU A 354 -13.80 12.56 -2.48
N GLY A 355 -14.66 11.96 -1.65
CA GLY A 355 -16.11 12.16 -1.70
C GLY A 355 -16.82 11.40 -2.82
N PHE A 356 -16.14 10.48 -3.50
CA PHE A 356 -16.74 9.61 -4.52
C PHE A 356 -17.32 8.34 -3.90
N GLY A 357 -18.36 7.77 -4.51
CA GLY A 357 -18.90 6.47 -4.07
C GLY A 357 -19.52 6.45 -2.66
N LEU A 358 -19.80 7.58 -2.02
CA LEU A 358 -20.35 7.68 -0.65
C LEU A 358 -21.70 6.95 -0.46
N GLY A 359 -22.43 6.69 -1.54
CA GLY A 359 -23.71 5.96 -1.52
C GLY A 359 -23.60 4.46 -1.76
N LEU A 360 -22.40 3.94 -2.01
CA LEU A 360 -22.19 2.51 -2.22
C LEU A 360 -22.31 1.74 -0.91
N MET A 361 -22.74 0.48 -1.01
CA MET A 361 -22.80 -0.44 0.13
C MET A 361 -22.13 -1.75 -0.28
N PRO A 362 -21.05 -2.16 0.40
CA PRO A 362 -20.32 -3.40 0.07
C PRO A 362 -21.16 -4.67 0.09
N THR A 363 -22.29 -4.65 0.81
CA THR A 363 -23.20 -5.80 0.93
C THR A 363 -24.19 -5.95 -0.23
N ARG A 364 -24.19 -5.05 -1.21
CA ARG A 364 -25.11 -5.12 -2.36
C ARG A 364 -24.50 -5.86 -3.53
N ASP A 365 -25.32 -6.61 -4.26
CA ASP A 365 -24.93 -7.36 -5.45
C ASP A 365 -24.37 -6.48 -6.59
N ASP A 366 -24.72 -5.19 -6.62
CA ASP A 366 -24.26 -4.22 -7.60
C ASP A 366 -23.02 -3.42 -7.15
N PHE A 367 -22.42 -3.76 -6.01
CA PHE A 367 -21.28 -3.02 -5.44
C PHE A 367 -20.08 -2.94 -6.39
N LEU A 368 -19.58 -4.08 -6.86
CA LEU A 368 -18.39 -4.14 -7.71
C LEU A 368 -18.53 -3.36 -9.03
N PRO A 369 -19.60 -3.54 -9.84
CA PRO A 369 -19.73 -2.77 -11.07
C PRO A 369 -19.93 -1.27 -10.81
N LEU A 370 -20.60 -0.88 -9.72
CA LEU A 370 -20.74 0.54 -9.36
C LEU A 370 -19.42 1.14 -8.86
N LEU A 371 -18.62 0.38 -8.11
CA LEU A 371 -17.30 0.80 -7.67
C LEU A 371 -16.37 1.00 -8.87
N LEU A 372 -16.40 0.09 -9.85
CA LEU A 372 -15.62 0.25 -11.07
C LEU A 372 -16.01 1.52 -11.84
N GLN A 373 -17.31 1.82 -11.95
CA GLN A 373 -17.76 3.07 -12.57
C GLN A 373 -17.25 4.31 -11.81
N VAL A 374 -17.25 4.26 -10.47
CA VAL A 374 -16.71 5.36 -9.65
C VAL A 374 -15.22 5.55 -9.89
N ILE A 375 -14.45 4.46 -10.00
CA ILE A 375 -13.03 4.51 -10.31
C ILE A 375 -12.81 5.12 -11.71
N GLU A 376 -13.60 4.71 -12.71
CA GLU A 376 -13.54 5.30 -14.05
C GLU A 376 -13.83 6.81 -14.04
N ASP A 377 -14.82 7.25 -13.26
CA ASP A 377 -15.18 8.67 -13.12
C ASP A 377 -14.07 9.49 -12.43
N MET A 378 -13.27 8.88 -11.54
CA MET A 378 -12.10 9.53 -10.93
C MET A 378 -10.90 9.63 -11.88
N LEU A 379 -10.81 8.73 -12.86
CA LEU A 379 -9.72 8.68 -13.83
C LEU A 379 -9.97 9.56 -15.07
N SER A 380 -11.24 9.88 -15.36
CA SER A 380 -11.66 10.76 -16.46
C SER A 380 -11.45 12.24 -16.14
#